data_AF-A0A1F4LLJ2-F1
#
_entry.id   AF-A0A1F4LLJ2-F1
#
_cell.length_a   1.000
_cell.length_b   1.000
_cell.length_c   1.000
_cell.angle_alpha   90.00
_cell.angle_beta   90.00
_cell.angle_gamma   90.00
#
_symmetry.space_group_name_H-M   'P 1'
#
loop_
_entity.id
_entity.type
_entity.pdbx_description
1 polymer ?
#
loop_
_entity_poly.entity_id
_entity_poly.type
_entity_poly.pdbx_seq_one_letter_code
_entity_poly.pdbx_strand_id
1 'polypeptide(L)'
;MSKALRLSEKWFHRGLWLVALVFAGFLIGLGGTIVGDLPKVEAPLRVDDFLDKPVAQALRDKVRDAQQAQQDAQTALEQAQLQRSKARSESQAARETFNNWLSARSVTQRAEHDPEVLARTQALDALKQSERSTQQAVEAQQQAALDARQAATAAQQQLHKLESAAYEKLHAERRKVELRVFLYRLALTLPLLVVAGWLFVKKRKGTYWPFVWGFIFFALFAFFVELVPYLPSYGGYVRYVVGIAITALVGRYAILALNRYLERQKQAESMPDQERRKELSYDVALARLAKNVCPGCERPVDLKNDKIDFCPHCGIGLFDRCGPCGTRKSAFARFCHACGASSQGAAPAPTLPDIST
;
A
#
# COMPACT_ATOMS: atom_id res chain seq x y z
N MET A 1 39.12 8.76 9.32
CA MET A 1 39.66 8.91 10.68
C MET A 1 38.78 8.14 11.66
N SER A 2 39.11 6.88 11.92
CA SER A 2 38.50 6.09 13.00
C SER A 2 39.62 5.77 13.97
N LYS A 3 39.86 6.69 14.92
CA LYS A 3 40.72 6.43 16.09
C LYS A 3 40.17 5.17 16.77
N ALA A 4 41.06 4.30 17.23
CA ALA A 4 40.75 3.10 17.99
C ALA A 4 40.12 3.50 19.35
N LEU A 5 38.84 3.88 19.32
CA LEU A 5 38.04 4.10 20.51
C LEU A 5 37.73 2.72 21.10
N ARG A 6 38.03 2.57 22.40
CA ARG A 6 37.85 1.35 23.20
C ARG A 6 36.47 0.77 22.92
N LEU A 7 36.38 -0.56 22.80
CA LEU A 7 35.15 -1.27 22.42
C LEU A 7 33.92 -0.77 23.21
N SER A 8 34.10 -0.44 24.49
CA SER A 8 33.09 0.12 25.38
C SER A 8 32.44 1.41 24.87
N GLU A 9 33.21 2.38 24.37
CA GLU A 9 32.70 3.69 23.93
C GLU A 9 31.80 3.58 22.69
N LYS A 10 32.12 2.64 21.78
CA LYS A 10 31.25 2.32 20.63
C LYS A 10 29.93 1.70 21.08
N TRP A 11 29.96 0.85 22.09
CA TRP A 11 28.76 0.25 22.68
C TRP A 11 27.92 1.28 23.43
N PHE A 12 28.54 2.20 24.18
CA PHE A 12 27.84 3.32 24.82
C PHE A 12 27.16 4.25 23.80
N HIS A 13 27.84 4.60 22.71
CA HIS A 13 27.22 5.40 21.64
C HIS A 13 26.06 4.69 20.95
N ARG A 14 26.15 3.37 20.75
CA ARG A 14 25.03 2.56 20.22
C ARG A 14 23.87 2.47 21.22
N GLY A 15 24.17 2.33 22.51
CA GLY A 15 23.17 2.35 23.57
C GLY A 15 22.40 3.66 23.63
N LEU A 16 23.09 4.81 23.52
CA LEU A 16 22.46 6.13 23.45
C LEU A 16 21.54 6.28 22.22
N TRP A 17 21.92 5.73 21.08
CA TRP A 17 21.06 5.69 19.88
C TRP A 17 19.80 4.85 20.10
N LEU A 18 19.91 3.72 20.80
CA LEU A 18 18.76 2.90 21.16
C LEU A 18 17.81 3.68 22.08
N VAL A 19 18.32 4.37 23.10
CA VAL A 19 17.52 5.24 23.99
C VAL A 19 16.80 6.32 23.19
N ALA A 20 17.48 6.95 22.22
CA ALA A 20 16.85 7.94 21.33
C ALA A 20 15.67 7.36 20.53
N LEU A 21 15.81 6.15 19.99
CA LEU A 21 14.76 5.47 19.24
C LEU A 21 13.58 5.06 20.14
N VAL A 22 13.86 4.56 21.34
CA VAL A 22 12.82 4.21 22.32
C VAL A 22 12.05 5.47 22.76
N PHE A 23 12.77 6.56 23.06
CA PHE A 23 12.15 7.85 23.38
C PHE A 23 11.28 8.37 22.24
N ALA A 24 11.76 8.29 21.00
CA ALA A 24 10.96 8.62 19.82
C ALA A 24 9.71 7.73 19.72
N GLY A 25 9.83 6.42 19.96
CA GLY A 25 8.71 5.48 19.96
C GLY A 25 7.62 5.83 20.98
N PHE A 26 8.00 6.22 22.20
CA PHE A 26 7.04 6.69 23.20
C PHE A 26 6.34 7.98 22.78
N LEU A 27 7.07 8.95 22.20
CA LEU A 27 6.47 10.18 21.67
C LEU A 27 5.52 9.90 20.50
N ILE A 28 5.87 8.98 19.61
CA ILE A 28 5.01 8.54 18.51
C ILE A 28 3.73 7.91 19.05
N GLY A 29 3.84 7.01 20.04
CA GLY A 29 2.68 6.38 20.67
C GLY A 29 1.75 7.39 21.34
N LEU A 30 2.33 8.36 22.06
CA LEU A 30 1.58 9.43 22.72
C LEU A 30 0.92 10.40 21.72
N GLY A 31 1.61 10.74 20.63
CA GLY A 31 1.05 11.56 19.55
C GLY A 31 -0.16 10.90 18.91
N GLY A 32 -0.04 9.61 18.58
CA GLY A 32 -1.10 8.83 17.96
C GLY A 32 -2.35 8.67 18.83
N THR A 33 -2.22 8.58 20.16
CA THR A 33 -3.39 8.52 21.06
C THR A 33 -4.10 9.87 21.16
N ILE A 34 -3.34 10.97 21.28
CA ILE A 34 -3.90 12.33 21.38
C ILE A 34 -4.65 12.70 20.09
N VAL A 35 -4.08 12.42 18.91
CA VAL A 35 -4.71 12.69 17.61
C VAL A 35 -5.82 11.69 17.29
N GLY A 36 -5.70 10.45 17.78
CA GLY A 36 -6.72 9.40 17.66
C GLY A 36 -8.00 9.68 18.43
N ASP A 37 -7.96 10.53 19.46
CA ASP A 37 -9.14 10.95 20.23
C ASP A 37 -9.79 12.26 19.73
N LEU A 38 -9.15 13.01 18.84
CA LEU A 38 -9.75 14.19 18.19
C LEU A 38 -11.00 13.90 17.30
N PRO A 39 -11.16 12.74 16.60
CA PRO A 39 -12.26 12.54 15.66
C PRO A 39 -13.57 12.01 16.28
N LYS A 40 -13.69 11.88 17.61
CA LYS A 40 -14.95 11.43 18.24
C LYS A 40 -16.02 12.52 18.36
N VAL A 41 -15.75 13.74 17.92
CA VAL A 41 -16.63 14.91 18.16
C VAL A 41 -17.65 15.15 17.04
N GLU A 42 -17.49 14.54 15.86
CA GLU A 42 -18.38 14.78 14.71
C GLU A 42 -19.09 13.49 14.30
N ALA A 43 -20.42 13.46 14.49
CA ALA A 43 -21.26 12.33 14.12
C ALA A 43 -21.12 12.03 12.61
N PRO A 44 -21.16 10.75 12.19
CA PRO A 44 -21.03 10.41 10.78
C PRO A 44 -22.21 11.02 10.00
N LEU A 45 -21.90 12.00 9.13
CA LEU A 45 -22.87 12.62 8.22
C LEU A 45 -23.51 11.53 7.35
N ARG A 46 -24.84 11.35 7.46
CA ARG A 46 -25.61 10.45 6.60
C ARG A 46 -26.33 11.24 5.51
N VAL A 47 -26.65 10.58 4.40
CA VAL A 47 -27.41 11.18 3.29
C VAL A 47 -28.78 11.68 3.79
N ASP A 48 -29.40 10.92 4.71
CA ASP A 48 -30.68 11.28 5.33
C ASP A 48 -30.63 12.56 6.19
N ASP A 49 -29.44 13.07 6.55
CA ASP A 49 -29.29 14.33 7.28
C ASP A 49 -29.35 15.55 6.35
N PHE A 50 -29.18 15.34 5.03
CA PHE A 50 -29.28 16.37 3.99
C PHE A 50 -30.59 16.28 3.19
N LEU A 51 -31.44 15.33 3.55
CA LEU A 51 -32.75 15.10 2.99
C LEU A 51 -33.82 15.58 3.96
N ASP A 52 -34.89 16.16 3.42
CA ASP A 52 -36.14 16.26 4.17
C ASP A 52 -36.68 14.84 4.35
N LYS A 53 -36.40 14.26 5.53
CA LYS A 53 -36.82 12.90 5.92
C LYS A 53 -38.29 12.58 5.56
N PRO A 54 -39.29 13.45 5.83
CA PRO A 54 -40.66 13.16 5.45
C PRO A 54 -40.90 13.14 3.93
N VAL A 55 -40.22 14.01 3.18
CA VAL A 55 -40.34 14.07 1.70
C VAL A 55 -39.66 12.86 1.06
N ALA A 56 -38.47 12.50 1.53
CA ALA A 56 -37.76 11.31 1.08
C ALA A 56 -38.56 10.03 1.37
N GLN A 57 -39.15 9.93 2.57
CA GLN A 57 -39.98 8.78 2.93
C GLN A 57 -41.22 8.68 2.05
N ALA A 58 -41.95 9.78 1.84
CA ALA A 58 -43.12 9.80 0.96
C ALA A 58 -42.77 9.40 -0.49
N LEU A 59 -41.59 9.77 -0.98
CA LEU A 59 -41.14 9.42 -2.33
C LEU A 59 -40.70 7.95 -2.42
N ARG A 60 -40.08 7.40 -1.38
CA ARG A 60 -39.77 5.96 -1.26
C ARG A 60 -41.05 5.12 -1.20
N ASP A 61 -42.05 5.56 -0.45
CA ASP A 61 -43.37 4.89 -0.41
C ASP A 61 -44.04 4.92 -1.78
N LYS A 62 -44.03 6.07 -2.49
CA LYS A 62 -44.50 6.16 -3.89
C LYS A 62 -43.79 5.20 -4.85
N VAL A 63 -42.48 5.02 -4.71
CA VAL A 63 -41.72 4.04 -5.52
C VAL A 63 -42.17 2.63 -5.21
N ARG A 64 -42.34 2.28 -3.92
CA ARG A 64 -42.83 0.95 -3.50
C ARG A 64 -44.22 0.68 -4.07
N ASP A 65 -45.13 1.64 -3.96
CA ASP A 65 -46.51 1.49 -4.44
C ASP A 65 -46.55 1.37 -5.97
N ALA A 66 -45.72 2.13 -6.70
CA ALA A 66 -45.62 2.03 -8.16
C ALA A 66 -44.98 0.71 -8.62
N GLN A 67 -44.01 0.18 -7.87
CA GLN A 67 -43.43 -1.15 -8.12
C GLN A 67 -44.44 -2.26 -7.88
N GLN A 68 -45.26 -2.15 -6.84
CA GLN A 68 -46.34 -3.10 -6.58
C GLN A 68 -47.37 -3.06 -7.71
N ALA A 69 -47.82 -1.87 -8.11
CA ALA A 69 -48.75 -1.69 -9.23
C ALA A 69 -48.20 -2.26 -10.55
N GLN A 70 -46.88 -2.14 -10.79
CA GLN A 70 -46.23 -2.76 -11.94
C GLN A 70 -46.28 -4.29 -11.88
N GLN A 71 -46.04 -4.91 -10.72
CA GLN A 71 -46.12 -6.36 -10.54
C GLN A 71 -47.55 -6.87 -10.69
N ASP A 72 -48.53 -6.15 -10.13
CA ASP A 72 -49.94 -6.50 -10.23
C ASP A 72 -50.42 -6.42 -11.69
N ALA A 73 -50.02 -5.38 -12.43
CA ALA A 73 -50.35 -5.24 -13.85
C ALA A 73 -49.70 -6.33 -14.73
N GLN A 74 -48.47 -6.74 -14.40
CA GLN A 74 -47.81 -7.86 -15.08
C GLN A 74 -48.55 -9.19 -14.83
N THR A 75 -48.94 -9.44 -13.58
CA THR A 75 -49.71 -10.63 -13.20
C THR A 75 -51.07 -10.65 -13.91
N ALA A 76 -51.76 -9.51 -13.99
CA ALA A 76 -53.03 -9.39 -14.71
C ALA A 76 -52.88 -9.63 -16.22
N LEU A 77 -51.78 -9.16 -16.82
CA LEU A 77 -51.45 -9.41 -18.21
C LEU A 77 -51.19 -10.90 -18.47
N GLU A 78 -50.43 -11.58 -17.61
CA GLU A 78 -50.19 -13.03 -17.72
C GLU A 78 -51.49 -13.83 -17.64
N GLN A 79 -52.38 -13.47 -16.72
CA GLN A 79 -53.71 -14.09 -16.62
C GLN A 79 -54.55 -13.88 -17.88
N ALA A 80 -54.55 -12.66 -18.44
CA ALA A 80 -55.27 -12.36 -19.67
C ALA A 80 -54.70 -13.16 -20.87
N GLN A 81 -53.37 -13.30 -20.95
CA GLN A 81 -52.71 -14.10 -21.98
C GLN A 81 -53.08 -15.59 -21.87
N LEU A 82 -53.18 -16.13 -20.66
CA LEU A 82 -53.62 -17.50 -20.42
C LEU A 82 -55.08 -17.72 -20.86
N GLN A 83 -55.97 -16.75 -20.56
CA GLN A 83 -57.37 -16.83 -21.02
C GLN A 83 -57.47 -16.77 -22.54
N ARG A 84 -56.68 -15.91 -23.18
CA ARG A 84 -56.58 -15.86 -24.65
C ARG A 84 -56.08 -17.18 -25.22
N SER A 85 -55.05 -17.80 -24.62
CA SER A 85 -54.55 -19.10 -25.12
C SER A 85 -55.60 -20.20 -24.99
N LYS A 86 -56.38 -20.20 -23.90
CA LYS A 86 -57.50 -21.12 -23.72
C LYS A 86 -58.59 -20.91 -24.78
N ALA A 87 -59.08 -19.68 -24.94
CA ALA A 87 -60.12 -19.35 -25.93
C ALA A 87 -59.67 -19.66 -27.37
N ARG A 88 -58.39 -19.44 -27.68
CA ARG A 88 -57.79 -19.80 -28.97
C ARG A 88 -57.76 -21.31 -29.18
N SER A 89 -57.33 -22.08 -28.17
CA SER A 89 -57.31 -23.54 -28.23
C SER A 89 -58.71 -24.13 -28.42
N GLU A 90 -59.71 -23.62 -27.69
CA GLU A 90 -61.11 -24.02 -27.83
C GLU A 90 -61.66 -23.70 -29.23
N SER A 91 -61.35 -22.50 -29.74
CA SER A 91 -61.74 -22.10 -31.10
C SER A 91 -61.08 -22.97 -32.18
N GLN A 92 -59.81 -23.36 -32.01
CA GLN A 92 -59.10 -24.25 -32.93
C GLN A 92 -59.69 -25.66 -32.89
N ALA A 93 -59.85 -26.24 -31.71
CA ALA A 93 -60.43 -27.57 -31.54
C ALA A 93 -61.87 -27.66 -32.09
N ALA A 94 -62.69 -26.62 -31.90
CA ALA A 94 -64.03 -26.54 -32.46
C ALA A 94 -64.02 -26.45 -33.99
N ARG A 95 -63.10 -25.66 -34.58
CA ARG A 95 -62.91 -25.58 -36.04
C ARG A 95 -62.47 -26.92 -36.63
N GLU A 96 -61.53 -27.61 -36.00
CA GLU A 96 -61.06 -28.94 -36.43
C GLU A 96 -62.18 -29.97 -36.35
N THR A 97 -62.92 -30.00 -35.23
CA THR A 97 -64.07 -30.90 -35.04
C THR A 97 -65.16 -30.64 -36.08
N PHE A 98 -65.45 -29.37 -36.35
CA PHE A 98 -66.42 -28.97 -37.38
C PHE A 98 -65.97 -29.37 -38.79
N ASN A 99 -64.69 -29.19 -39.12
CA ASN A 99 -64.12 -29.59 -40.41
C ASN A 99 -64.13 -31.12 -40.60
N ASN A 100 -63.79 -31.89 -39.55
CA ASN A 100 -63.85 -33.34 -39.57
C ASN A 100 -65.30 -33.86 -39.73
N TRP A 101 -66.25 -33.18 -39.09
CA TRP A 101 -67.67 -33.49 -39.26
C TRP A 101 -68.16 -33.16 -40.67
N LEU A 102 -67.77 -32.00 -41.22
CA LEU A 102 -68.08 -31.62 -42.61
C LEU A 102 -67.47 -32.61 -43.61
N SER A 103 -66.24 -33.05 -43.42
CA SER A 103 -65.58 -33.99 -44.32
C SER A 103 -66.24 -35.37 -44.28
N ALA A 104 -66.54 -35.92 -43.10
CA ALA A 104 -67.26 -37.19 -42.95
C ALA A 104 -68.66 -37.14 -43.59
N ARG A 105 -69.34 -35.99 -43.51
CA ARG A 105 -70.69 -35.79 -44.08
C ARG A 105 -70.69 -35.48 -45.58
N SER A 106 -69.66 -34.81 -46.09
CA SER A 106 -69.50 -34.55 -47.53
C SER A 106 -69.40 -35.84 -48.36
N VAL A 107 -69.00 -36.95 -47.72
CA VAL A 107 -68.93 -38.30 -48.31
C VAL A 107 -70.32 -38.97 -48.42
N THR A 108 -71.35 -38.48 -47.71
CA THR A 108 -72.67 -39.15 -47.60
C THR A 108 -73.87 -38.41 -48.25
N GLN A 109 -73.65 -37.30 -48.97
CA GLN A 109 -74.58 -36.54 -49.85
C GLN A 109 -75.74 -35.69 -49.26
N ARG A 110 -76.07 -34.66 -50.08
CA ARG A 110 -77.14 -33.61 -50.11
C ARG A 110 -76.94 -32.38 -49.21
N ALA A 111 -76.49 -31.29 -49.84
CA ALA A 111 -75.98 -30.06 -49.22
C ALA A 111 -76.98 -28.87 -49.20
N GLU A 112 -78.28 -29.12 -49.28
CA GLU A 112 -79.25 -28.04 -49.52
C GLU A 112 -80.20 -27.89 -48.32
N HIS A 113 -79.78 -27.00 -47.41
CA HIS A 113 -80.48 -26.50 -46.21
C HIS A 113 -80.55 -27.44 -45.00
N ASP A 114 -79.53 -27.34 -44.14
CA ASP A 114 -79.43 -28.11 -42.91
C ASP A 114 -79.40 -27.20 -41.66
N PRO A 115 -80.41 -27.26 -40.77
CA PRO A 115 -80.41 -26.51 -39.51
C PRO A 115 -79.22 -26.86 -38.60
N GLU A 116 -78.63 -28.05 -38.74
CA GLU A 116 -77.48 -28.46 -37.93
C GLU A 116 -76.19 -27.70 -38.31
N VAL A 117 -75.99 -27.38 -39.60
CA VAL A 117 -74.86 -26.56 -40.07
C VAL A 117 -74.98 -25.14 -39.53
N LEU A 118 -76.18 -24.57 -39.55
CA LEU A 118 -76.45 -23.24 -39.00
C LEU A 118 -76.18 -23.21 -37.48
N ALA A 119 -76.63 -24.21 -36.73
CA ALA A 119 -76.38 -24.30 -35.28
C ALA A 119 -74.89 -24.40 -34.94
N ARG A 120 -74.12 -25.22 -35.68
CA ARG A 120 -72.66 -25.36 -35.48
C ARG A 120 -71.88 -24.12 -35.93
N THR A 121 -72.35 -23.43 -36.96
CA THR A 121 -71.78 -22.14 -37.41
C THR A 121 -71.99 -21.06 -36.36
N GLN A 122 -73.19 -20.96 -35.78
CA GLN A 122 -73.48 -20.04 -34.68
C GLN A 122 -72.61 -20.33 -33.45
N ALA A 123 -72.36 -21.61 -33.12
CA ALA A 123 -71.45 -21.98 -32.04
C ALA A 123 -69.99 -21.56 -32.33
N LEU A 124 -69.52 -21.69 -33.56
CA LEU A 124 -68.21 -21.21 -34.00
C LEU A 124 -68.08 -19.68 -33.95
N ASP A 125 -69.14 -18.96 -34.33
CA ASP A 125 -69.19 -17.50 -34.25
C ASP A 125 -69.15 -17.02 -32.79
N ALA A 126 -69.83 -17.71 -31.87
CA ALA A 126 -69.74 -17.43 -30.44
C ALA A 126 -68.32 -17.61 -29.89
N LEU A 127 -67.63 -18.69 -30.28
CA LEU A 127 -66.22 -18.92 -29.90
C LEU A 127 -65.28 -17.86 -30.49
N LYS A 128 -65.51 -17.46 -31.75
CA LYS A 128 -64.74 -16.38 -32.40
C LYS A 128 -64.96 -15.03 -31.72
N GLN A 129 -66.16 -14.76 -31.23
CA GLN A 129 -66.44 -13.56 -30.45
C GLN A 129 -65.73 -13.59 -29.08
N SER A 130 -65.68 -14.75 -28.43
CA SER A 130 -64.90 -14.96 -27.19
C SER A 130 -63.38 -14.78 -27.41
N GLU A 131 -62.84 -15.28 -28.52
CA GLU A 131 -61.44 -15.05 -28.92
C GLU A 131 -61.15 -13.55 -29.09
N ARG A 132 -62.06 -12.78 -29.70
CA ARG A 132 -61.93 -11.32 -29.85
C ARG A 132 -62.01 -10.58 -28.52
N SER A 133 -62.93 -10.94 -27.63
CA SER A 133 -63.04 -10.29 -26.32
C SER A 133 -61.83 -10.57 -25.44
N THR A 134 -61.29 -11.80 -25.47
CA THR A 134 -60.05 -12.14 -24.74
C THR A 134 -58.84 -11.44 -25.35
N GLN A 135 -58.80 -11.26 -26.67
CA GLN A 135 -57.78 -10.43 -27.34
C GLN A 135 -57.81 -8.98 -26.87
N GLN A 136 -58.99 -8.34 -26.86
CA GLN A 136 -59.15 -6.97 -26.39
C GLN A 136 -58.77 -6.83 -24.91
N ALA A 137 -59.09 -7.83 -24.08
CA ALA A 137 -58.68 -7.85 -22.68
C ALA A 137 -57.15 -7.90 -22.54
N VAL A 138 -56.44 -8.68 -23.36
CA VAL A 138 -54.97 -8.69 -23.39
C VAL A 138 -54.42 -7.33 -23.80
N GLU A 139 -54.96 -6.70 -24.84
CA GLU A 139 -54.51 -5.37 -25.31
C GLU A 139 -54.70 -4.30 -24.22
N ALA A 140 -55.83 -4.30 -23.52
CA ALA A 140 -56.08 -3.40 -22.40
C ALA A 140 -55.07 -3.61 -21.25
N GLN A 141 -54.76 -4.87 -20.91
CA GLN A 141 -53.77 -5.18 -19.87
C GLN A 141 -52.33 -4.86 -20.31
N GLN A 142 -52.01 -4.97 -21.61
CA GLN A 142 -50.72 -4.54 -22.14
C GLN A 142 -50.52 -3.04 -21.96
N GLN A 143 -51.54 -2.23 -22.28
CA GLN A 143 -51.50 -0.79 -22.07
C GLN A 143 -51.35 -0.46 -20.58
N ALA A 144 -52.14 -1.09 -19.70
CA ALA A 144 -52.04 -0.89 -18.25
C ALA A 144 -50.65 -1.26 -17.70
N ALA A 145 -50.04 -2.34 -18.18
CA ALA A 145 -48.70 -2.75 -17.77
C ALA A 145 -47.60 -1.77 -18.25
N LEU A 146 -47.76 -1.19 -19.45
CA LEU A 146 -46.86 -0.15 -19.95
C LEU A 146 -46.96 1.12 -19.12
N ASP A 147 -48.18 1.58 -18.83
CA ASP A 147 -48.43 2.78 -18.02
C ASP A 147 -47.90 2.60 -16.60
N ALA A 148 -48.13 1.44 -15.97
CA ALA A 148 -47.58 1.12 -14.65
C ALA A 148 -46.05 1.11 -14.64
N ARG A 149 -45.41 0.56 -15.69
CA ARG A 149 -43.95 0.58 -15.84
C ARG A 149 -43.39 1.98 -16.01
N GLN A 150 -44.06 2.82 -16.79
CA GLN A 150 -43.67 4.23 -16.97
C GLN A 150 -43.80 5.01 -15.66
N ALA A 151 -44.89 4.80 -14.91
CA ALA A 151 -45.10 5.41 -13.61
C ALA A 151 -44.02 4.99 -12.59
N ALA A 152 -43.68 3.70 -12.53
CA ALA A 152 -42.61 3.20 -11.66
C ALA A 152 -41.25 3.82 -12.01
N THR A 153 -40.93 3.90 -13.30
CA THR A 153 -39.68 4.52 -13.78
C THR A 153 -39.64 6.02 -13.44
N ALA A 154 -40.74 6.74 -13.62
CA ALA A 154 -40.84 8.16 -13.29
C ALA A 154 -40.67 8.41 -11.78
N ALA A 155 -41.30 7.59 -10.92
CA ALA A 155 -41.15 7.66 -9.48
C ALA A 155 -39.70 7.41 -9.04
N GLN A 156 -39.03 6.41 -9.62
CA GLN A 156 -37.61 6.13 -9.37
C GLN A 156 -36.70 7.27 -9.78
N GLN A 157 -36.95 7.88 -10.95
CA GLN A 157 -36.18 9.04 -11.42
C GLN A 157 -36.33 10.25 -10.50
N GLN A 158 -37.53 10.49 -9.95
CA GLN A 158 -37.76 11.56 -8.98
C GLN A 158 -36.96 11.31 -7.69
N LEU A 159 -36.99 10.08 -7.17
CA LEU A 159 -36.21 9.70 -5.99
C LEU A 159 -34.71 9.87 -6.24
N HIS A 160 -34.21 9.36 -7.36
CA HIS A 160 -32.80 9.47 -7.71
C HIS A 160 -32.32 10.93 -7.83
N LYS A 161 -33.14 11.83 -8.42
CA LYS A 161 -32.78 13.27 -8.52
C LYS A 161 -32.66 13.93 -7.14
N LEU A 162 -33.55 13.58 -6.22
CA LEU A 162 -33.56 14.10 -4.86
C LEU A 162 -32.37 13.56 -4.06
N GLU A 163 -32.08 12.26 -4.19
CA GLU A 163 -30.92 11.61 -3.57
C GLU A 163 -29.60 12.13 -4.15
N SER A 164 -29.47 12.30 -5.48
CA SER A 164 -28.24 12.81 -6.10
C SER A 164 -27.89 14.21 -5.62
N ALA A 165 -28.88 15.10 -5.47
CA ALA A 165 -28.66 16.43 -4.92
C ALA A 165 -28.21 16.38 -3.44
N ALA A 166 -28.74 15.43 -2.67
CA ALA A 166 -28.31 15.21 -1.29
C ALA A 166 -26.88 14.62 -1.22
N TYR A 167 -26.51 13.71 -2.12
CA TYR A 167 -25.15 13.19 -2.23
C TYR A 167 -24.14 14.30 -2.53
N GLU A 168 -24.43 15.20 -3.48
CA GLU A 168 -23.55 16.33 -3.78
C GLU A 168 -23.31 17.24 -2.55
N LYS A 169 -24.36 17.54 -1.79
CA LYS A 169 -24.26 18.31 -0.53
C LYS A 169 -23.45 17.57 0.52
N LEU A 170 -23.69 16.27 0.69
CA LEU A 170 -22.93 15.43 1.62
C LEU A 170 -21.45 15.39 1.24
N HIS A 171 -21.12 15.27 -0.04
CA HIS A 171 -19.73 15.32 -0.51
C HIS A 171 -19.09 16.68 -0.26
N ALA A 172 -19.82 17.79 -0.44
CA ALA A 172 -19.33 19.12 -0.14
C ALA A 172 -19.04 19.32 1.36
N GLU A 173 -19.94 18.89 2.24
CA GLU A 173 -19.75 19.00 3.70
C GLU A 173 -18.69 18.03 4.22
N ARG A 174 -18.62 16.80 3.68
CA ARG A 174 -17.57 15.85 4.03
C ARG A 174 -16.19 16.40 3.72
N ARG A 175 -16.01 17.07 2.57
CA ARG A 175 -14.76 17.75 2.23
C ARG A 175 -14.39 18.85 3.23
N LYS A 176 -15.37 19.59 3.77
CA LYS A 176 -15.12 20.61 4.79
C LYS A 176 -14.70 19.98 6.12
N VAL A 177 -15.34 18.89 6.53
CA VAL A 177 -14.97 18.13 7.74
C VAL A 177 -13.55 17.57 7.61
N GLU A 178 -13.25 16.92 6.48
CA GLU A 178 -11.89 16.43 6.18
C GLU A 178 -10.86 17.56 6.22
N LEU A 179 -11.18 18.74 5.67
CA LEU A 179 -10.30 19.92 5.72
C LEU A 179 -10.10 20.43 7.15
N ARG A 180 -11.15 20.45 7.99
CA ARG A 180 -11.04 20.86 9.41
C ARG A 180 -10.16 19.89 10.20
N VAL A 181 -10.38 18.58 10.05
CA VAL A 181 -9.55 17.55 10.69
C VAL A 181 -8.10 17.69 10.24
N PHE A 182 -7.87 17.95 8.95
CA PHE A 182 -6.55 18.25 8.42
C PHE A 182 -5.94 19.51 9.05
N LEU A 183 -6.69 20.61 9.16
CA LEU A 183 -6.21 21.86 9.77
C LEU A 183 -5.85 21.67 11.24
N TYR A 184 -6.64 20.91 12.01
CA TYR A 184 -6.29 20.60 13.41
C TYR A 184 -4.99 19.81 13.52
N ARG A 185 -4.79 18.81 12.66
CA ARG A 185 -3.54 18.04 12.61
C ARG A 185 -2.36 18.88 12.13
N LEU A 186 -2.56 19.77 11.16
CA LEU A 186 -1.54 20.69 10.70
C LEU A 186 -1.13 21.67 11.80
N ALA A 187 -2.11 22.23 12.52
CA ALA A 187 -1.88 23.13 13.64
C ALA A 187 -1.09 22.47 14.79
N LEU A 188 -1.24 21.15 14.97
CA LEU A 188 -0.47 20.40 15.97
C LEU A 188 0.94 20.01 15.48
N THR A 189 1.08 19.57 14.23
CA THR A 189 2.34 19.02 13.70
C THR A 189 3.33 20.09 13.24
N LEU A 190 2.85 21.23 12.73
CA LEU A 190 3.71 22.30 12.23
C LEU A 190 4.57 22.94 13.34
N PRO A 191 4.04 23.27 14.53
CA PRO A 191 4.87 23.74 15.64
C PRO A 191 5.93 22.73 16.07
N LEU A 192 5.60 21.43 16.11
CA LEU A 192 6.55 20.36 16.40
C LEU A 192 7.71 20.33 15.41
N LEU A 193 7.43 20.49 14.11
CA LEU A 193 8.44 20.56 13.06
C LEU A 193 9.35 21.79 13.19
N VAL A 194 8.78 22.96 13.55
CA VAL A 194 9.55 24.17 13.80
C VAL A 194 10.50 23.99 14.98
N VAL A 195 10.02 23.40 16.08
CA VAL A 195 10.86 23.08 17.25
C VAL A 195 11.95 22.08 16.88
N ALA A 196 11.65 21.07 16.07
CA ALA A 196 12.63 20.09 15.60
C ALA A 196 13.71 20.73 14.74
N GLY A 197 13.34 21.62 13.81
CA GLY A 197 14.28 22.40 13.01
C GLY A 197 15.19 23.29 13.85
N TRP A 198 14.63 23.98 14.84
CA TRP A 198 15.40 24.81 15.77
C TRP A 198 16.39 23.98 16.61
N LEU A 199 15.95 22.84 17.14
CA LEU A 199 16.80 21.92 17.90
C LEU A 199 17.93 21.33 17.03
N PHE A 200 17.66 21.03 15.76
CA PHE A 200 18.67 20.55 14.81
C PHE A 200 19.77 21.58 14.57
N VAL A 201 19.42 22.85 14.37
CA VAL A 201 20.40 23.92 14.13
C VAL A 201 21.22 24.22 15.40
N LYS A 202 20.56 24.34 16.56
CA LYS A 202 21.18 24.91 17.76
C LYS A 202 21.73 23.87 18.76
N LYS A 203 21.19 22.64 18.80
CA LYS A 203 21.45 21.67 19.89
C LYS A 203 21.94 20.30 19.45
N ARG A 204 22.16 20.04 18.15
CA ARG A 204 22.56 18.72 17.62
C ARG A 204 23.90 18.15 18.11
N LYS A 205 24.79 18.99 18.66
CA LYS A 205 26.13 18.58 19.17
C LYS A 205 26.25 18.66 20.71
N GLY A 206 25.15 18.90 21.43
CA GLY A 206 25.17 19.03 22.88
C GLY A 206 25.24 17.69 23.61
N THR A 207 25.39 17.71 24.93
CA THR A 207 25.41 16.50 25.77
C THR A 207 24.12 15.66 25.64
N TYR A 208 22.97 16.33 25.48
CA TYR A 208 21.66 15.69 25.29
C TYR A 208 21.31 15.38 23.83
N TRP A 209 22.32 15.22 22.96
CA TRP A 209 22.11 14.94 21.54
C TRP A 209 21.16 13.74 21.27
N PRO A 210 21.08 12.65 22.06
CA PRO A 210 20.18 11.53 21.77
C PRO A 210 18.70 11.94 21.83
N PHE A 211 18.32 12.75 22.82
CA PHE A 211 16.93 13.22 22.96
C PHE A 211 16.56 14.22 21.85
N VAL A 212 17.51 15.06 21.43
CA VAL A 212 17.33 15.97 20.29
C VAL A 212 17.06 15.19 19.02
N TRP A 213 17.86 14.16 18.74
CA TRP A 213 17.65 13.30 17.58
C TRP A 213 16.36 12.48 17.69
N GLY A 214 16.03 11.95 18.87
CA GLY A 214 14.76 11.27 19.12
C GLY A 214 13.54 12.15 18.81
N PHE A 215 13.56 13.42 19.26
CA PHE A 215 12.51 14.39 18.94
C PHE A 215 12.44 14.71 17.44
N ILE A 216 13.58 14.82 16.75
CA ILE A 216 13.62 15.04 15.30
C ILE A 216 13.00 13.84 14.56
N PHE A 217 13.33 12.61 14.95
CA PHE A 217 12.71 11.41 14.37
C PHE A 217 11.21 11.38 14.59
N PHE A 218 10.77 11.71 15.81
CA PHE A 218 9.35 11.82 16.13
C PHE A 218 8.64 12.88 15.27
N ALA A 219 9.16 14.10 15.18
CA ALA A 219 8.56 15.17 14.38
C ALA A 219 8.50 14.83 12.88
N LEU A 220 9.56 14.23 12.33
CA LEU A 220 9.55 13.74 10.95
C LEU A 220 8.54 12.61 10.76
N PHE A 221 8.47 11.66 11.70
CA PHE A 221 7.51 10.57 11.65
C PHE A 221 6.06 11.08 11.71
N ALA A 222 5.73 11.94 12.68
CA ALA A 222 4.42 12.57 12.80
C ALA A 222 4.05 13.32 11.52
N PHE A 223 4.99 14.05 10.90
CA PHE A 223 4.73 14.69 9.62
C PHE A 223 4.45 13.68 8.49
N PHE A 224 5.32 12.68 8.26
CA PHE A 224 5.20 11.78 7.11
C PHE A 224 4.17 10.66 7.26
N VAL A 225 3.87 10.23 8.49
CA VAL A 225 3.01 9.08 8.77
C VAL A 225 1.66 9.50 9.35
N GLU A 226 1.58 10.64 10.04
CA GLU A 226 0.34 11.09 10.68
C GLU A 226 -0.36 12.22 9.92
N LEU A 227 0.41 13.18 9.39
CA LEU A 227 -0.14 14.31 8.63
C LEU A 227 -0.33 13.95 7.14
N VAL A 228 0.70 13.39 6.51
CA VAL A 228 0.73 13.17 5.06
C VAL A 228 -0.35 12.20 4.55
N PRO A 229 -0.66 11.05 5.21
CA PRO A 229 -1.71 10.14 4.72
C PRO A 229 -3.12 10.74 4.69
N TYR A 230 -3.35 11.87 5.36
CA TYR A 230 -4.65 12.51 5.48
C TYR A 230 -4.78 13.78 4.64
N LEU A 231 -3.80 14.07 3.77
CA LEU A 231 -3.94 15.10 2.74
C LEU A 231 -4.94 14.61 1.67
N PRO A 232 -6.10 15.27 1.50
CA PRO A 232 -7.23 14.75 0.71
C PRO A 232 -6.98 14.56 -0.79
N SER A 233 -5.84 15.02 -1.35
CA SER A 233 -5.45 14.68 -2.73
C SER A 233 -3.94 14.60 -3.00
N TYR A 234 -3.07 15.08 -2.10
CA TYR A 234 -1.63 15.22 -2.36
C TYR A 234 -0.71 14.42 -1.42
N GLY A 235 -1.28 13.71 -0.44
CA GLY A 235 -0.52 12.98 0.58
C GLY A 235 0.42 11.93 0.00
N GLY A 236 -0.09 11.09 -0.90
CA GLY A 236 0.72 10.08 -1.57
C GLY A 236 1.90 10.70 -2.33
N TYR A 237 1.65 11.75 -3.12
CA TYR A 237 2.68 12.40 -3.93
C TYR A 237 3.82 12.97 -3.09
N VAL A 238 3.51 13.73 -2.03
CA VAL A 238 4.54 14.30 -1.15
C VAL A 238 5.37 13.19 -0.50
N ARG A 239 4.72 12.12 0.00
CA ARG A 239 5.39 10.97 0.60
C ARG A 239 6.38 10.32 -0.37
N TYR A 240 5.93 10.03 -1.58
CA TYR A 240 6.74 9.32 -2.56
C TYR A 240 7.83 10.20 -3.15
N VAL A 241 7.57 11.48 -3.43
CA VAL A 241 8.59 12.43 -3.91
C VAL A 241 9.71 12.60 -2.89
N VAL A 242 9.37 12.80 -1.61
CA VAL A 242 10.40 12.90 -0.57
C VAL A 242 11.13 11.58 -0.38
N GLY A 243 10.42 10.45 -0.39
CA GLY A 243 11.04 9.12 -0.33
C GLY A 243 12.04 8.90 -1.47
N ILE A 244 11.67 9.25 -2.70
CA ILE A 244 12.55 9.18 -3.87
C ILE A 244 13.76 10.10 -3.69
N ALA A 245 13.57 11.34 -3.24
CA ALA A 245 14.66 12.28 -3.01
C ALA A 245 15.66 11.76 -1.95
N ILE A 246 15.16 11.25 -0.82
CA ILE A 246 16.00 10.66 0.23
C ILE A 246 16.77 9.46 -0.31
N THR A 247 16.10 8.53 -0.99
CA THR A 247 16.75 7.35 -1.57
C THR A 247 17.81 7.74 -2.60
N ALA A 248 17.54 8.72 -3.46
CA ALA A 248 18.51 9.21 -4.44
C ALA A 248 19.73 9.85 -3.77
N LEU A 249 19.53 10.65 -2.72
CA LEU A 249 20.62 11.28 -1.97
C LEU A 249 21.47 10.25 -1.21
N VAL A 250 20.82 9.34 -0.49
CA VAL A 250 21.50 8.26 0.27
C VAL A 250 22.22 7.32 -0.70
N GLY A 251 21.57 6.93 -1.79
CA GLY A 251 22.16 6.10 -2.85
C GLY A 251 23.39 6.76 -3.46
N ARG A 252 23.29 8.05 -3.83
CA ARG A 252 24.44 8.82 -4.34
C ARG A 252 25.58 8.89 -3.33
N TYR A 253 25.29 9.15 -2.06
CA TYR A 253 26.32 9.20 -1.03
C TYR A 253 26.99 7.83 -0.83
N ALA A 254 26.21 6.75 -0.81
CA ALA A 254 26.72 5.39 -0.68
C ALA A 254 27.62 4.99 -1.86
N ILE A 255 27.20 5.29 -3.10
CA ILE A 255 28.00 5.03 -4.31
C ILE A 255 29.32 5.82 -4.26
N LEU A 256 29.27 7.11 -3.93
CA LEU A 256 30.49 7.93 -3.81
C LEU A 256 31.41 7.48 -2.67
N ALA A 257 30.84 6.97 -1.57
CA ALA A 257 31.62 6.41 -0.47
C ALA A 257 32.29 5.09 -0.89
N LEU A 258 31.57 4.22 -1.60
CA LEU A 258 32.09 2.96 -2.11
C LEU A 258 33.19 3.19 -3.16
N ASN A 259 33.00 4.13 -4.08
CA ASN A 259 34.01 4.44 -5.09
C ASN A 259 35.30 4.97 -4.45
N ARG A 260 35.20 5.91 -3.50
CA ARG A 260 36.36 6.38 -2.72
C ARG A 260 37.04 5.28 -1.93
N TYR A 261 36.27 4.30 -1.44
CA TYR A 261 36.83 3.14 -0.75
C TYR A 261 37.64 2.26 -1.70
N LEU A 262 37.07 1.92 -2.86
CA LEU A 262 37.72 1.12 -3.89
C LEU A 262 38.97 1.81 -4.48
N GLU A 263 38.93 3.12 -4.67
CA GLU A 263 40.08 3.91 -5.11
C GLU A 263 41.24 3.83 -4.11
N ARG A 264 40.97 4.01 -2.81
CA ARG A 264 41.98 3.86 -1.76
C ARG A 264 42.55 2.44 -1.72
N GLN A 265 41.71 1.43 -1.96
CA GLN A 265 42.15 0.03 -2.00
C GLN A 265 43.09 -0.21 -3.18
N LYS A 266 42.75 0.28 -4.37
CA LYS A 266 43.63 0.20 -5.55
C LYS A 266 44.96 0.92 -5.33
N GLN A 267 44.94 2.10 -4.71
CA GLN A 267 46.16 2.83 -4.35
C GLN A 267 47.03 2.04 -3.37
N ALA A 268 46.43 1.43 -2.35
CA ALA A 268 47.15 0.58 -1.40
C ALA A 268 47.78 -0.66 -2.05
N GLU A 269 47.14 -1.26 -3.06
CA GLU A 269 47.69 -2.38 -3.82
C GLU A 269 48.90 -1.98 -4.68
N SER A 270 48.98 -0.73 -5.15
CA SER A 270 50.07 -0.22 -6.00
C SER A 270 51.32 0.27 -5.27
N MET A 271 51.29 0.48 -3.95
CA MET A 271 52.43 1.05 -3.19
C MET A 271 53.46 0.00 -2.75
N PRO A 272 54.77 0.32 -2.63
CA PRO A 272 55.81 -0.61 -2.19
C PRO A 272 55.64 -1.12 -0.75
N ASP A 273 56.02 -2.37 -0.48
CA ASP A 273 55.76 -3.09 0.77
C ASP A 273 56.34 -2.44 2.06
N GLN A 274 57.42 -1.65 1.95
CA GLN A 274 58.07 -1.04 3.11
C GLN A 274 57.34 0.21 3.63
N GLU A 275 56.64 0.93 2.75
CA GLU A 275 55.85 2.13 3.10
C GLU A 275 54.45 1.74 3.61
N ARG A 276 53.85 0.70 3.00
CA ARG A 276 52.55 0.11 3.40
C ARG A 276 52.49 -0.33 4.86
N ARG A 277 53.62 -0.79 5.43
CA ARG A 277 53.72 -1.24 6.84
C ARG A 277 53.72 -0.08 7.84
N LYS A 278 54.14 1.12 7.42
CA LYS A 278 54.25 2.30 8.29
C LYS A 278 52.91 3.03 8.46
N GLU A 279 52.04 2.99 7.44
CA GLU A 279 50.73 3.65 7.48
C GLU A 279 49.62 2.80 8.12
N LEU A 280 49.80 1.48 8.20
CA LEU A 280 48.77 0.58 8.71
C LEU A 280 48.72 0.58 10.24
N SER A 281 47.62 1.08 10.82
CA SER A 281 47.46 1.13 12.28
C SER A 281 47.49 -0.27 12.90
N TYR A 282 48.34 -0.45 13.92
CA TYR A 282 48.56 -1.69 14.66
C TYR A 282 47.27 -2.48 14.97
N ASP A 283 46.26 -1.80 15.52
CA ASP A 283 45.01 -2.44 15.94
C ASP A 283 44.18 -2.98 14.76
N VAL A 284 44.22 -2.32 13.61
CA VAL A 284 43.51 -2.76 12.39
C VAL A 284 44.20 -3.98 11.78
N ALA A 285 45.53 -3.99 11.78
CA ALA A 285 46.29 -5.13 11.28
C ALA A 285 46.04 -6.39 12.11
N LEU A 286 46.08 -6.26 13.44
CA LEU A 286 45.85 -7.38 14.35
C LEU A 286 44.40 -7.89 14.30
N ALA A 287 43.42 -6.99 14.19
CA ALA A 287 42.01 -7.36 14.06
C ALA A 287 41.67 -8.08 12.74
N ARG A 288 42.36 -7.73 11.65
CA ARG A 288 42.22 -8.40 10.34
C ARG A 288 42.89 -9.78 10.35
N LEU A 289 44.09 -9.87 10.92
CA LEU A 289 44.79 -11.15 11.12
C LEU A 289 43.96 -12.11 11.99
N ALA A 290 43.36 -11.64 13.08
CA ALA A 290 42.49 -12.47 13.92
C ALA A 290 41.28 -13.07 13.16
N LYS A 291 40.89 -12.50 12.01
CA LYS A 291 39.80 -12.97 11.16
C LYS A 291 40.28 -13.72 9.91
N ASN A 292 41.56 -14.10 9.83
CA ASN A 292 42.17 -14.72 8.64
C ASN A 292 42.07 -13.85 7.37
N VAL A 293 42.16 -12.52 7.53
CA VAL A 293 42.10 -11.54 6.44
C VAL A 293 43.43 -10.81 6.34
N CYS A 294 43.98 -10.70 5.12
CA CYS A 294 45.21 -9.94 4.88
C CYS A 294 45.01 -8.46 5.24
N PRO A 295 45.86 -7.86 6.10
CA PRO A 295 45.76 -6.45 6.45
C PRO A 295 45.94 -5.48 5.28
N GLY A 296 46.67 -5.89 4.24
CA GLY A 296 46.94 -5.09 3.03
C GLY A 296 45.83 -5.17 1.99
N CYS A 297 45.58 -6.36 1.42
CA CYS A 297 44.62 -6.53 0.31
C CYS A 297 43.21 -6.97 0.73
N GLU A 298 42.98 -7.20 2.03
CA GLU A 298 41.68 -7.59 2.60
C GLU A 298 41.10 -8.91 2.04
N ARG A 299 41.92 -9.71 1.35
CA ARG A 299 41.56 -11.05 0.90
C ARG A 299 41.77 -12.09 2.02
N PRO A 300 41.00 -13.19 2.02
CA PRO A 300 41.20 -14.27 2.96
C PRO A 300 42.60 -14.88 2.78
N VAL A 301 43.27 -15.19 3.89
CA VAL A 301 44.57 -15.87 3.92
C VAL A 301 44.52 -16.93 5.00
N ASP A 302 45.02 -18.13 4.69
CA ASP A 302 45.10 -19.21 5.67
C ASP A 302 46.26 -19.00 6.65
N LEU A 303 45.99 -18.34 7.78
CA LEU A 303 46.98 -18.07 8.81
C LEU A 303 47.25 -19.26 9.73
N LYS A 304 46.48 -20.36 9.61
CA LYS A 304 46.71 -21.60 10.35
C LYS A 304 47.85 -22.42 9.75
N ASN A 305 48.25 -22.11 8.52
CA ASN A 305 49.41 -22.70 7.89
C ASN A 305 50.67 -21.93 8.29
N ASP A 306 51.48 -22.55 9.15
CA ASP A 306 52.72 -21.97 9.68
C ASP A 306 53.81 -21.72 8.63
N LYS A 307 53.61 -22.18 7.39
CA LYS A 307 54.51 -21.94 6.25
C LYS A 307 54.20 -20.65 5.48
N ILE A 308 53.08 -19.98 5.77
CA ILE A 308 52.64 -18.78 5.06
C ILE A 308 53.06 -17.53 5.83
N ASP A 309 54.27 -17.04 5.57
CA ASP A 309 54.78 -15.81 6.18
C ASP A 309 54.48 -14.54 5.36
N PHE A 310 54.15 -14.72 4.08
CA PHE A 310 53.78 -13.64 3.15
C PHE A 310 52.40 -13.90 2.53
N CYS A 311 51.67 -12.82 2.25
CA CYS A 311 50.37 -12.94 1.59
C CYS A 311 50.55 -13.34 0.11
N PRO A 312 49.91 -14.42 -0.37
CA PRO A 312 50.04 -14.88 -1.76
C PRO A 312 49.39 -13.94 -2.78
N HIS A 313 48.53 -13.02 -2.33
CA HIS A 313 47.82 -12.09 -3.21
C HIS A 313 48.51 -10.73 -3.39
N CYS A 314 49.27 -10.27 -2.40
CA CYS A 314 49.84 -8.91 -2.42
C CYS A 314 51.27 -8.81 -1.90
N GLY A 315 51.90 -9.93 -1.53
CA GLY A 315 53.32 -9.96 -1.13
C GLY A 315 53.63 -9.43 0.27
N ILE A 316 52.66 -8.87 1.00
CA ILE A 316 52.94 -8.29 2.33
C ILE A 316 53.37 -9.37 3.34
N GLY A 317 54.39 -9.06 4.14
CA GLY A 317 54.84 -9.93 5.24
C GLY A 317 53.82 -9.91 6.38
N LEU A 318 53.23 -11.07 6.65
CA LEU A 318 52.21 -11.28 7.68
C LEU A 318 52.88 -11.68 9.01
N PHE A 319 53.91 -12.51 8.93
CA PHE A 319 54.67 -12.99 10.08
C PHE A 319 56.17 -12.84 9.85
N ASP A 320 56.89 -12.54 10.93
CA ASP A 320 58.34 -12.50 10.99
C ASP A 320 58.82 -13.32 12.20
N ARG A 321 60.11 -13.61 12.27
CA ARG A 321 60.69 -14.27 13.44
C ARG A 321 61.36 -13.25 14.33
N CYS A 322 61.16 -13.40 15.64
CA CYS A 322 61.83 -12.58 16.63
C CYS A 322 63.34 -12.87 16.59
N GLY A 323 64.18 -11.86 16.40
CA GLY A 323 65.65 -12.03 16.41
C GLY A 323 66.19 -12.64 17.73
N PRO A 324 65.76 -12.13 18.90
CA PRO A 324 66.19 -12.67 20.20
C PRO A 324 65.78 -14.10 20.54
N CYS A 325 64.54 -14.52 20.22
CA CYS A 325 64.01 -15.81 20.68
C CYS A 325 63.55 -16.75 19.55
N GLY A 326 63.68 -16.35 18.29
CA GLY A 326 63.31 -17.15 17.11
C GLY A 326 61.81 -17.38 16.90
N THR A 327 60.95 -16.98 17.84
CA THR A 327 59.50 -17.21 17.78
C THR A 327 58.88 -16.47 16.61
N ARG A 328 58.04 -17.17 15.85
CA ARG A 328 57.20 -16.59 14.78
C ARG A 328 56.16 -15.67 15.40
N LYS A 329 56.23 -14.37 15.11
CA LYS A 329 55.29 -13.35 15.60
C LYS A 329 54.67 -12.63 14.40
N SER A 330 53.58 -11.90 14.61
CA SER A 330 53.04 -11.08 13.53
C SER A 330 54.02 -9.94 13.20
N ALA A 331 54.24 -9.70 11.91
CA ALA A 331 55.15 -8.65 11.45
C ALA A 331 54.67 -7.24 11.84
N PHE A 332 53.41 -7.12 12.29
CA PHE A 332 52.80 -5.90 12.80
C PHE A 332 52.85 -5.79 14.33
N ALA A 333 53.20 -6.85 15.07
CA ALA A 333 53.33 -6.82 16.53
C ALA A 333 54.45 -5.88 16.96
N ARG A 334 54.15 -4.89 17.81
CA ARG A 334 55.13 -3.96 18.41
C ARG A 334 56.11 -4.63 19.37
N PHE A 335 55.67 -5.74 19.99
CA PHE A 335 56.44 -6.52 20.95
C PHE A 335 56.27 -8.01 20.64
N CYS A 336 57.30 -8.81 20.90
CA CYS A 336 57.21 -10.25 20.81
C CYS A 336 56.26 -10.77 21.90
N HIS A 337 55.28 -11.58 21.52
CA HIS A 337 54.34 -12.18 22.49
C HIS A 337 55.00 -13.22 23.40
N ALA A 338 56.15 -13.78 23.01
CA ALA A 338 56.85 -14.80 23.79
C ALA A 338 57.90 -14.22 24.75
N CYS A 339 58.68 -13.21 24.34
CA CYS A 339 59.78 -12.66 25.15
C CYS A 339 59.66 -11.16 25.46
N GLY A 340 58.64 -10.46 24.95
CA GLY A 340 58.43 -9.03 25.20
C GLY A 340 59.36 -8.08 24.43
N ALA A 341 60.36 -8.58 23.70
CA ALA A 341 61.29 -7.75 22.94
C ALA A 341 60.57 -6.88 21.89
N SER A 342 60.96 -5.60 21.77
CA SER A 342 60.38 -4.67 20.81
C SER A 342 60.77 -5.02 19.37
N SER A 343 59.85 -4.83 18.44
CA SER A 343 60.07 -5.07 17.01
C SER A 343 60.52 -3.79 16.29
N GLN A 344 61.69 -3.27 16.63
CA GLN A 344 62.30 -2.19 15.85
C GLN A 344 63.42 -2.72 14.97
N GLY A 345 63.20 -2.69 13.66
CA GLY A 345 64.29 -2.43 12.71
C GLY A 345 64.40 -0.92 12.52
N ALA A 346 65.32 -0.26 13.22
CA ALA A 346 65.73 1.12 12.98
C ALA A 346 67.21 1.30 13.39
N ALA A 347 68.09 1.31 12.36
CA ALA A 347 69.44 1.88 12.25
C ALA A 347 70.50 1.70 13.38
N PRO A 348 71.80 1.47 13.04
CA PRO A 348 72.88 1.48 14.01
C PRO A 348 73.06 2.88 14.64
N ALA A 349 73.42 2.90 15.93
CA ALA A 349 73.77 4.13 16.64
C ALA A 349 74.96 4.83 15.96
N PRO A 350 75.00 6.18 15.93
CA PRO A 350 76.16 6.90 15.44
C PRO A 350 77.36 6.61 16.36
N THR A 351 78.42 6.06 15.79
CA THR A 351 79.73 5.96 16.43
C THR A 351 80.26 7.38 16.67
N LEU A 352 80.45 7.74 17.93
CA LEU A 352 81.22 8.92 18.34
C LEU A 352 82.69 8.73 17.91
N PRO A 353 83.35 9.76 17.34
CA PRO A 353 84.78 9.68 17.02
C PRO A 353 85.62 9.65 18.30
N ASP A 354 86.63 8.79 18.30
CA ASP A 354 87.73 8.78 19.27
C ASP A 354 88.37 10.17 19.32
N ILE A 355 88.36 10.79 20.50
CA ILE A 355 89.21 11.94 20.82
C ILE A 355 90.36 11.38 21.64
N SER A 356 91.50 11.21 20.98
CA SER A 356 92.79 10.90 21.56
C SER A 356 93.30 12.10 22.36
N THR A 357 93.67 11.87 23.63
CA THR A 357 94.78 12.55 24.32
C THR A 357 95.46 11.57 25.23
#